data_AF-A0A842YQB4-F1
#
_entry.id   AF-A0A842YQB4-F1
#
_cell.length_a   1.000
_cell.length_b   1.000
_cell.length_c   1.000
_cell.angle_alpha   90.00
_cell.angle_beta   90.00
_cell.angle_gamma   90.00
#
_symmetry.space_group_name_H-M   'P 1'
#
loop_
_entity.id
_entity.type
_entity.pdbx_description
1 polymer ?
#
loop_
_entity_poly.entity_id
_entity_poly.type
_entity_poly.pdbx_seq_one_letter_code
_entity_poly.pdbx_strand_id
1 'polypeptide(L)'
;MNESGLIARSERFLESIRDRKVSLDDLKSREGFIGLYTYLRGNLEELQDLKEAMELRGFKYPFRSISGYSSQYSSEIAEDVHDIKRHAQYFRMKASAKKNLLDRVNSAISSHRIALGNLEEYALLRCPDCSRSLRLYEVEYRDVMDGVMCPCGSGMMEVEFSGSTICRPEIIPHLPLSGDYMVKMSELSLWARKAFKKIMRLLKNEKKGAVRSATLVIKVLEDGRWIRRRITIDSDDDDYERMLRQRYGPNVRIELIQFHRKKSSIINDRYTRTALALGYAGLSHDIIMDIRDRVYTEKLRDYDAVKRYRRIQFEARTYSPDLRLSEDELRDVRIQRMHTLLHEAGLGDASGRLNRELREDLEVMEEVKRELFGDVPVNLVLWDVALYYLGTSLDRRSKHSGPFPNLRPVLDRSQVRTFDEISREAVELLNTCWDGGMVYIDNLGDVLLKKFEIEEKMKGLHMKPNPLAFGAAVLHMEGGVDIETCAEIFQVRVEEVLEEKRNIENLGKPSTDRAKMFLNLIKGD
;
A
#
# COMPACT_ATOMS: atom_id res chain seq x y z
N MET A 1 4.42 -21.95 28.75
CA MET A 1 4.16 -20.52 29.07
C MET A 1 2.64 -20.28 29.07
N ASN A 2 2.08 -19.62 30.09
CA ASN A 2 0.62 -19.39 30.20
C ASN A 2 0.11 -18.34 29.19
N GLU A 3 -1.19 -18.34 28.88
CA GLU A 3 -1.82 -17.38 27.93
C GLU A 3 -1.53 -15.92 28.29
N SER A 4 -1.73 -15.55 29.55
CA SER A 4 -1.47 -14.19 30.05
C SER A 4 0.00 -13.80 29.92
N GLY A 5 0.92 -14.77 30.07
CA GLY A 5 2.35 -14.56 29.88
C GLY A 5 2.73 -14.28 28.42
N LEU A 6 2.05 -14.92 27.46
CA LEU A 6 2.27 -14.65 26.03
C LEU A 6 1.75 -13.27 25.63
N ILE A 7 0.59 -12.86 26.14
CA ILE A 7 0.06 -11.51 25.93
C ILE A 7 1.06 -10.47 26.44
N ALA A 8 1.49 -10.60 27.70
CA ALA A 8 2.43 -9.66 28.31
C ALA A 8 3.82 -9.66 27.66
N ARG A 9 4.33 -10.80 27.17
CA ARG A 9 5.57 -10.85 26.39
C ARG A 9 5.42 -10.09 25.07
N SER A 10 4.33 -10.35 24.35
CA SER A 10 4.10 -9.77 23.03
C SER A 10 3.88 -8.26 23.12
N GLU A 11 3.12 -7.78 24.11
CA GLU A 11 2.95 -6.34 24.33
C GLU A 11 4.27 -5.66 24.67
N ARG A 12 5.06 -6.23 25.59
CA ARG A 12 6.40 -5.69 25.91
C ARG A 12 7.33 -5.67 24.70
N PHE A 13 7.29 -6.70 23.86
CA PHE A 13 8.12 -6.75 22.67
C PHE A 13 7.70 -5.69 21.64
N LEU A 14 6.40 -5.58 21.34
CA LEU A 14 5.90 -4.53 20.44
C LEU A 14 6.19 -3.13 20.98
N GLU A 15 6.11 -2.94 22.30
CA GLU A 15 6.46 -1.69 22.95
C GLU A 15 7.95 -1.34 22.78
N SER A 16 8.84 -2.32 22.95
CA SER A 16 10.27 -2.11 22.73
C SER A 16 10.62 -1.70 21.29
N ILE A 17 9.83 -2.17 20.31
CA ILE A 17 9.95 -1.73 18.91
C ILE A 17 9.47 -0.29 18.74
N ARG A 18 8.43 0.12 19.47
CA ARG A 18 7.88 1.48 19.42
C ARG A 18 8.87 2.51 19.97
N ASP A 19 9.55 2.17 21.05
CA ASP A 19 10.47 3.09 21.74
C ASP A 19 11.72 3.40 20.91
N ARG A 20 12.20 2.46 20.10
CA ARG A 20 13.31 2.69 19.18
C ARG A 20 12.83 3.32 17.87
N LYS A 21 12.90 4.66 17.79
CA LYS A 21 12.64 5.38 16.55
C LYS A 21 13.73 5.06 15.51
N VAL A 22 13.30 4.70 14.31
CA VAL A 22 14.19 4.50 13.14
C VAL A 22 14.41 5.85 12.46
N SER A 23 15.66 6.24 12.24
CA SER A 23 16.03 7.45 11.49
C SER A 23 16.62 7.06 10.14
N LEU A 24 16.46 7.94 9.15
CA LEU A 24 17.14 7.82 7.85
C LEU A 24 18.65 8.10 7.97
N ASP A 25 19.10 8.71 9.07
CA ASP A 25 20.53 8.92 9.33
C ASP A 25 21.30 7.60 9.45
N ASP A 26 20.63 6.54 9.90
CA ASP A 26 21.21 5.19 9.98
C ASP A 26 21.62 4.68 8.58
N LEU A 27 21.00 5.17 7.50
CA LEU A 27 21.30 4.75 6.14
C LEU A 27 22.52 5.47 5.53
N LYS A 28 23.04 6.50 6.19
CA LYS A 28 24.20 7.28 5.69
C LYS A 28 25.53 6.57 5.91
N SER A 29 25.61 5.69 6.92
CA SER A 29 26.82 4.93 7.23
C SER A 29 26.62 3.45 6.97
N ARG A 30 27.69 2.76 6.56
CA ARG A 30 27.66 1.30 6.33
C ARG A 30 27.29 0.54 7.62
N GLU A 31 27.84 0.98 8.75
CA GLU A 31 27.56 0.40 10.07
C GLU A 31 26.12 0.63 10.51
N GLY A 32 25.59 1.83 10.31
CA GLY A 32 24.19 2.16 10.60
C GLY A 32 23.23 1.33 9.76
N PHE A 33 23.52 1.16 8.46
CA PHE A 33 22.72 0.36 7.55
C PHE A 33 22.66 -1.10 7.99
N ILE A 34 23.81 -1.72 8.30
CA ILE A 34 23.87 -3.10 8.80
C ILE A 34 23.15 -3.20 10.15
N GLY A 35 23.35 -2.23 11.05
CA GLY A 35 22.69 -2.19 12.36
C GLY A 35 21.16 -2.08 12.26
N LEU A 36 20.65 -1.33 11.29
CA LEU A 36 19.21 -1.21 11.03
C LEU A 36 18.65 -2.49 10.39
N TYR A 37 19.32 -3.02 9.36
CA TYR A 37 18.91 -4.25 8.70
C TYR A 37 18.82 -5.41 9.68
N THR A 38 19.86 -5.57 10.51
CA THR A 38 19.94 -6.65 11.50
C THR A 38 18.86 -6.50 12.58
N TYR A 39 18.65 -5.28 13.09
CA TYR A 39 17.55 -5.00 14.01
C TYR A 39 16.18 -5.37 13.44
N LEU A 40 15.88 -4.96 12.20
CA LEU A 40 14.60 -5.25 11.56
C LEU A 40 14.42 -6.74 11.26
N ARG A 41 15.49 -7.44 10.87
CA ARG A 41 15.46 -8.87 10.59
C ARG A 41 15.29 -9.70 11.86
N GLY A 42 16.02 -9.39 12.93
CA GLY A 42 15.84 -10.02 14.23
C GLY A 42 14.44 -9.79 14.82
N ASN A 43 13.88 -8.58 14.65
CA ASN A 43 12.50 -8.32 15.04
C ASN A 43 11.50 -9.17 14.25
N LEU A 44 11.72 -9.33 12.93
CA LEU A 44 10.83 -10.11 12.08
C LEU A 44 10.79 -11.58 12.52
N GLU A 45 11.94 -12.18 12.85
CA GLU A 45 12.03 -13.57 13.36
C GLU A 45 11.22 -13.74 14.66
N GLU A 46 11.46 -12.88 15.67
CA GLU A 46 10.73 -12.94 16.94
C GLU A 46 9.21 -12.67 16.74
N LEU A 47 8.82 -11.77 15.83
CA LEU A 47 7.41 -11.55 15.51
C LEU A 47 6.75 -12.77 14.87
N GLN A 48 7.47 -13.51 14.02
CA GLN A 48 6.99 -14.75 13.42
C GLN A 48 6.81 -15.83 14.48
N ASP A 49 7.76 -15.99 15.39
CA ASP A 49 7.67 -16.92 16.53
C ASP A 49 6.47 -16.59 17.43
N LEU A 50 6.26 -15.31 17.74
CA LEU A 50 5.11 -14.85 18.51
C LEU A 50 3.79 -15.16 17.79
N LYS A 51 3.72 -14.92 16.48
CA LYS A 51 2.54 -15.25 15.68
C LYS A 51 2.23 -16.74 15.71
N GLU A 52 3.23 -17.60 15.50
CA GLU A 52 3.05 -19.06 15.55
C GLU A 52 2.58 -19.51 16.94
N ALA A 53 3.21 -19.01 18.01
CA ALA A 53 2.80 -19.29 19.37
C ALA A 53 1.36 -18.83 19.68
N MET A 54 0.91 -17.70 19.12
CA MET A 54 -0.46 -17.21 19.25
C MET A 54 -1.46 -18.07 18.47
N GLU A 55 -1.12 -18.47 17.24
CA GLU A 55 -1.96 -19.32 16.40
C GLU A 55 -2.16 -20.70 17.04
N LEU A 56 -1.10 -21.31 17.58
CA LEU A 56 -1.17 -22.57 18.34
C LEU A 56 -2.11 -22.48 19.56
N ARG A 57 -2.23 -21.31 20.17
CA ARG A 57 -3.14 -21.05 21.31
C ARG A 57 -4.52 -20.55 20.90
N GLY A 58 -4.88 -20.64 19.63
CA GLY A 58 -6.23 -20.35 19.14
C GLY A 58 -6.59 -18.87 19.04
N PHE A 59 -5.61 -17.96 19.01
CA PHE A 59 -5.86 -16.51 18.87
C PHE A 59 -6.55 -16.15 17.55
N LYS A 60 -6.46 -17.02 16.53
CA LYS A 60 -7.13 -16.87 15.23
C LYS A 60 -8.66 -16.94 15.33
N TYR A 61 -9.19 -17.67 16.31
CA TYR A 61 -10.64 -17.84 16.53
C TYR A 61 -11.01 -17.67 18.00
N PRO A 62 -10.73 -16.50 18.60
CA PRO A 62 -10.77 -16.33 20.05
C PRO A 62 -12.20 -16.31 20.61
N PHE A 63 -13.22 -16.22 19.75
CA PHE A 63 -14.64 -16.21 20.11
C PHE A 63 -15.33 -17.58 20.01
N ARG A 64 -14.65 -18.64 19.55
CA ARG A 64 -15.26 -19.98 19.39
C ARG A 64 -15.80 -20.57 20.70
N SER A 65 -15.20 -20.22 21.83
CA SER A 65 -15.65 -20.67 23.16
C SER A 65 -16.85 -19.89 23.70
N ILE A 66 -17.23 -18.77 23.07
CA ILE A 66 -18.29 -17.86 23.55
C ILE A 66 -19.65 -18.17 22.90
N SER A 67 -19.69 -18.89 21.77
CA SER A 67 -20.92 -19.19 21.04
C SER A 67 -21.94 -20.03 21.83
N GLY A 68 -21.49 -20.78 22.84
CA GLY A 68 -22.36 -21.57 23.73
C GLY A 68 -23.18 -20.74 24.73
N TYR A 69 -22.84 -19.47 24.96
CA TYR A 69 -23.56 -18.58 25.88
C TYR A 69 -24.69 -17.79 25.22
N SER A 70 -25.02 -18.07 23.95
CA SER A 70 -26.00 -17.31 23.16
C SER A 70 -27.33 -18.01 22.88
N SER A 71 -27.50 -19.26 23.31
CA SER A 71 -28.72 -20.05 23.05
C SER A 71 -29.66 -20.09 24.25
N GLN A 72 -30.86 -19.51 24.06
CA GLN A 72 -32.14 -19.78 24.74
C GLN A 72 -32.12 -19.82 26.28
N TYR A 73 -32.46 -18.69 26.91
CA TYR A 73 -32.78 -18.66 28.34
C TYR A 73 -34.25 -19.03 28.56
N SER A 74 -34.50 -20.08 29.35
CA SER A 74 -35.80 -20.31 29.99
C SER A 74 -36.03 -19.27 31.09
N SER A 75 -37.29 -18.92 31.36
CA SER A 75 -37.69 -17.80 32.23
C SER A 75 -37.44 -18.00 33.73
N GLU A 76 -36.75 -19.06 34.16
CA GLU A 76 -36.62 -19.44 35.58
C GLU A 76 -35.31 -19.01 36.24
N ILE A 77 -34.40 -18.35 35.52
CA ILE A 77 -33.09 -17.97 36.07
C ILE A 77 -32.90 -16.45 35.88
N ALA A 78 -33.43 -15.64 36.80
CA ALA A 78 -33.29 -14.17 36.75
C ALA A 78 -32.05 -13.65 37.50
N GLU A 79 -31.59 -14.35 38.56
CA GLU A 79 -30.44 -13.92 39.37
C GLU A 79 -29.09 -14.25 38.68
N ASP A 80 -28.95 -15.39 38.01
CA ASP A 80 -27.69 -15.71 37.29
C ASP A 80 -27.50 -14.92 35.98
N VAL A 81 -28.52 -14.22 35.49
CA VAL A 81 -28.43 -13.46 34.24
C VAL A 81 -27.40 -12.33 34.35
N HIS A 82 -27.26 -11.71 35.52
CA HIS A 82 -26.29 -10.63 35.72
C HIS A 82 -24.84 -11.18 35.74
N ASP A 83 -24.61 -12.31 36.41
CA ASP A 83 -23.29 -12.93 36.47
C ASP A 83 -22.90 -13.56 35.12
N ILE A 84 -23.84 -14.22 34.43
CA ILE A 84 -23.63 -14.72 33.08
C ILE A 84 -23.31 -13.58 32.11
N LYS A 85 -23.98 -12.43 32.21
CA LYS A 85 -23.65 -11.23 31.42
C LYS A 85 -22.24 -10.70 31.74
N ARG A 86 -21.86 -10.63 33.01
CA ARG A 86 -20.52 -10.19 33.45
C ARG A 86 -19.42 -11.15 32.96
N HIS A 87 -19.63 -12.45 33.09
CA HIS A 87 -18.73 -13.48 32.57
C HIS A 87 -18.63 -13.42 31.04
N ALA A 88 -19.74 -13.30 30.33
CA ALA A 88 -19.74 -13.15 28.88
C ALA A 88 -19.00 -11.88 28.43
N GLN A 89 -19.16 -10.77 29.15
CA GLN A 89 -18.41 -9.54 28.89
C GLN A 89 -16.91 -9.73 29.12
N TYR A 90 -16.52 -10.36 30.23
CA TYR A 90 -15.11 -10.66 30.52
C TYR A 90 -14.47 -11.54 29.43
N PHE A 91 -15.14 -12.61 29.00
CA PHE A 91 -14.63 -13.47 27.92
C PHE A 91 -14.58 -12.74 26.58
N ARG A 92 -15.54 -11.87 26.27
CA ARG A 92 -15.49 -11.01 25.06
C ARG A 92 -14.33 -10.04 25.11
N MET A 93 -14.06 -9.41 26.26
CA MET A 93 -12.90 -8.52 26.43
C MET A 93 -11.60 -9.29 26.21
N LYS A 94 -11.45 -10.47 26.83
CA LYS A 94 -10.27 -11.32 26.63
C LYS A 94 -10.11 -11.76 25.17
N ALA A 95 -11.21 -12.14 24.50
CA ALA A 95 -11.19 -12.53 23.10
C ALA A 95 -10.84 -11.36 22.16
N SER A 96 -11.35 -10.17 22.46
CA SER A 96 -11.01 -8.93 21.75
C SER A 96 -9.53 -8.59 21.90
N ALA A 97 -8.98 -8.66 23.11
CA ALA A 97 -7.56 -8.45 23.37
C ALA A 97 -6.68 -9.43 22.58
N LYS A 98 -7.02 -10.73 22.57
CA LYS A 98 -6.32 -11.75 21.77
C LYS A 98 -6.32 -11.39 20.27
N LYS A 99 -7.49 -11.02 19.74
CA LYS A 99 -7.64 -10.63 18.33
C LYS A 99 -6.81 -9.38 18.00
N ASN A 100 -6.91 -8.34 18.82
CA ASN A 100 -6.21 -7.07 18.61
C ASN A 100 -4.69 -7.26 18.66
N LEU A 101 -4.20 -8.08 19.59
CA LEU A 101 -2.77 -8.38 19.69
C LEU A 101 -2.26 -9.14 18.47
N LEU A 102 -2.98 -10.16 18.01
CA LEU A 102 -2.62 -10.89 16.78
C LEU A 102 -2.68 -9.97 15.54
N ASP A 103 -3.67 -9.07 15.48
CA ASP A 103 -3.76 -8.05 14.42
C ASP A 103 -2.56 -7.09 14.45
N ARG A 104 -2.11 -6.65 15.63
CA ARG A 104 -0.90 -5.83 15.79
C ARG A 104 0.36 -6.58 15.33
N VAL A 105 0.54 -7.83 15.75
CA VAL A 105 1.69 -8.66 15.33
C VAL A 105 1.70 -8.86 13.81
N ASN A 106 0.57 -9.18 13.18
CA ASN A 106 0.50 -9.31 11.72
C ASN A 106 0.79 -7.99 11.00
N SER A 107 0.34 -6.86 11.55
CA SER A 107 0.69 -5.53 11.05
C SER A 107 2.19 -5.27 11.15
N ALA A 108 2.79 -5.53 12.30
CA ALA A 108 4.22 -5.37 12.55
C ALA A 108 5.07 -6.23 11.58
N ILE A 109 4.72 -7.51 11.39
CA ILE A 109 5.38 -8.41 10.44
C ILE A 109 5.37 -7.82 9.03
N SER A 110 4.23 -7.31 8.59
CA SER A 110 4.09 -6.75 7.24
C SER A 110 4.92 -5.48 7.07
N SER A 111 4.95 -4.61 8.08
CA SER A 111 5.81 -3.43 8.12
C SER A 111 7.30 -3.78 8.04
N HIS A 112 7.75 -4.77 8.81
CA HIS A 112 9.15 -5.21 8.77
C HIS A 112 9.53 -5.81 7.41
N ARG A 113 8.64 -6.59 6.79
CA ARG A 113 8.87 -7.13 5.43
C ARG A 113 8.99 -6.03 4.38
N ILE A 114 8.16 -4.98 4.46
CA ILE A 114 8.28 -3.81 3.57
C ILE A 114 9.62 -3.12 3.81
N ALA A 115 9.99 -2.88 5.09
CA ALA A 115 11.24 -2.20 5.43
C ALA A 115 12.47 -2.96 4.93
N LEU A 116 12.55 -4.27 5.22
CA LEU A 116 13.64 -5.13 4.74
C LEU A 116 13.67 -5.19 3.22
N GLY A 117 12.53 -5.32 2.55
CA GLY A 117 12.46 -5.30 1.09
C GLY A 117 13.00 -4.00 0.49
N ASN A 118 12.79 -2.85 1.14
CA ASN A 118 13.40 -1.59 0.71
C ASN A 118 14.93 -1.59 0.92
N LEU A 119 15.41 -2.05 2.08
CA LEU A 119 16.85 -2.09 2.38
C LEU A 119 17.62 -3.07 1.48
N GLU A 120 17.02 -4.22 1.15
CA GLU A 120 17.59 -5.25 0.28
C GLU A 120 17.73 -4.79 -1.18
N GLU A 121 16.90 -3.84 -1.60
CA GLU A 121 17.02 -3.19 -2.90
C GLU A 121 17.96 -1.99 -2.86
N TYR A 122 18.04 -1.28 -1.72
CA TYR A 122 18.86 -0.09 -1.53
C TYR A 122 20.37 -0.37 -1.50
N ALA A 123 20.77 -1.56 -1.04
CA ALA A 123 22.18 -1.91 -0.98
C ALA A 123 22.45 -3.37 -1.37
N LEU A 124 23.64 -3.58 -1.93
CA LEU A 124 24.19 -4.88 -2.32
C LEU A 124 25.50 -5.11 -1.58
N LEU A 125 25.86 -6.37 -1.37
CA LEU A 125 27.16 -6.76 -0.85
C LEU A 125 28.09 -7.04 -2.03
N ARG A 126 29.18 -6.28 -2.16
CA ARG A 126 30.17 -6.46 -3.22
C ARG A 126 31.50 -6.89 -2.63
N CYS A 127 32.09 -7.93 -3.20
CA CYS A 127 33.45 -8.31 -2.89
C CYS A 127 34.44 -7.36 -3.60
N PRO A 128 35.38 -6.74 -2.88
CA PRO A 128 36.37 -5.83 -3.49
C PRO A 128 37.30 -6.57 -4.47
N ASP A 129 37.64 -7.83 -4.21
CA ASP A 129 38.64 -8.55 -5.00
C ASP A 129 38.07 -9.22 -6.26
N CYS A 130 36.90 -9.87 -6.16
CA CYS A 130 36.31 -10.59 -7.29
C CYS A 130 35.14 -9.86 -7.96
N SER A 131 34.76 -8.68 -7.45
CA SER A 131 33.61 -7.89 -7.92
C SER A 131 32.26 -8.62 -7.94
N ARG A 132 32.16 -9.80 -7.28
CA ARG A 132 30.89 -10.51 -7.13
C ARG A 132 29.97 -9.72 -6.22
N SER A 133 28.74 -9.53 -6.66
CA SER A 133 27.65 -8.92 -5.89
C SER A 133 26.70 -9.98 -5.36
N LEU A 134 26.31 -9.87 -4.09
CA LEU A 134 25.31 -10.70 -3.42
C LEU A 134 24.25 -9.81 -2.79
N ARG A 135 23.02 -10.31 -2.73
CA ARG A 135 21.92 -9.61 -2.04
C ARG A 135 21.83 -10.05 -0.60
N LEU A 136 21.39 -9.15 0.28
CA LEU A 136 21.32 -9.43 1.72
C LEU A 136 20.39 -10.59 2.07
N TYR A 137 19.30 -10.80 1.33
CA TYR A 137 18.40 -11.95 1.56
C TYR A 137 19.02 -13.29 1.17
N GLU A 138 20.09 -13.31 0.36
CA GLU A 138 20.79 -14.53 -0.06
C GLU A 138 21.77 -15.02 1.03
N VAL A 139 21.93 -14.23 2.09
CA VAL A 139 22.86 -14.46 3.18
C VAL A 139 22.09 -14.81 4.46
N GLU A 140 22.64 -15.74 5.22
CA GLU A 140 22.13 -16.11 6.54
C GLU A 140 22.23 -14.94 7.51
N TYR A 141 21.25 -14.81 8.40
CA TYR A 141 21.16 -13.66 9.32
C TYR A 141 22.41 -13.51 10.20
N ARG A 142 22.99 -14.62 10.65
CA ARG A 142 24.20 -14.63 11.49
C ARG A 142 25.42 -14.10 10.74
N ASP A 143 25.57 -14.48 9.47
CA ASP A 143 26.70 -14.05 8.66
C ASP A 143 26.67 -12.54 8.39
N VAL A 144 25.47 -11.94 8.34
CA VAL A 144 25.33 -10.48 8.22
C VAL A 144 25.80 -9.75 9.50
N MET A 145 25.64 -10.37 10.67
CA MET A 145 26.11 -9.82 11.95
C MET A 145 27.63 -9.90 12.09
N ASP A 146 28.20 -11.05 11.72
CA ASP A 146 29.63 -11.35 11.92
C ASP A 146 30.52 -10.86 10.76
N GLY A 147 29.90 -10.46 9.64
CA GLY A 147 30.56 -10.03 8.42
C GLY A 147 30.55 -11.14 7.36
N VAL A 148 30.04 -10.82 6.18
CA VAL A 148 29.84 -11.82 5.14
C VAL A 148 31.14 -12.07 4.38
N MET A 149 31.69 -13.28 4.50
CA MET A 149 32.86 -13.67 3.72
C MET A 149 32.48 -13.94 2.26
N CYS A 150 33.31 -13.47 1.33
CA CYS A 150 33.14 -13.81 -0.08
C CYS A 150 33.27 -15.33 -0.30
N PRO A 151 32.42 -15.95 -1.13
CA PRO A 151 32.59 -17.36 -1.55
C PRO A 151 33.93 -17.64 -2.25
N CYS A 152 34.63 -16.59 -2.70
CA CYS A 152 35.94 -16.64 -3.33
C CYS A 152 37.11 -16.75 -2.33
N GLY A 153 36.87 -16.52 -1.03
CA GLY A 153 37.89 -16.59 0.02
C GLY A 153 38.75 -15.32 0.16
N SER A 154 38.50 -14.27 -0.62
CA SER A 154 39.35 -13.07 -0.68
C SER A 154 39.22 -12.12 0.52
N GLY A 155 38.11 -12.17 1.25
CA GLY A 155 37.86 -11.28 2.39
C GLY A 155 36.36 -11.04 2.65
N MET A 156 36.08 -10.07 3.52
CA MET A 156 34.72 -9.61 3.82
C MET A 156 34.14 -8.81 2.66
N MET A 157 32.85 -8.98 2.40
CA MET A 157 32.12 -8.18 1.42
C MET A 157 31.76 -6.81 1.99
N GLU A 158 31.82 -5.79 1.14
CA GLU A 158 31.47 -4.42 1.50
C GLU A 158 30.07 -4.06 1.01
N VAL A 159 29.41 -3.16 1.74
CA VAL A 159 28.12 -2.59 1.33
C VAL A 159 28.33 -1.55 0.24
N GLU A 160 27.70 -1.77 -0.92
CA GLU A 160 27.59 -0.84 -2.03
C GLU A 160 26.12 -0.40 -2.16
N PHE A 161 25.88 0.91 -2.06
CA PHE A 161 24.54 1.46 -2.22
C PHE A 161 24.20 1.50 -3.71
N SER A 162 23.12 0.80 -4.07
CA SER A 162 22.80 0.48 -5.47
C SER A 162 22.18 1.66 -6.22
N GLY A 163 21.75 2.72 -5.52
CA GLY A 163 20.96 3.82 -6.09
C GLY A 163 19.58 3.38 -6.61
N SER A 164 19.24 2.09 -6.53
CA SER A 164 18.12 1.45 -7.23
C SER A 164 16.82 2.23 -7.09
N THR A 165 16.21 2.57 -8.23
CA THR A 165 14.94 3.32 -8.29
C THR A 165 13.71 2.47 -7.96
N ILE A 166 13.93 1.18 -7.64
CA ILE A 166 12.88 0.23 -7.26
C ILE A 166 12.56 0.31 -5.75
N CYS A 167 13.33 1.09 -4.97
CA CYS A 167 13.16 1.19 -3.52
C CYS A 167 12.93 2.62 -3.04
N ARG A 168 12.29 2.74 -1.88
CA ARG A 168 12.05 4.00 -1.18
C ARG A 168 12.26 3.83 0.33
N PRO A 169 13.52 3.81 0.81
CA PRO A 169 13.80 3.65 2.24
C PRO A 169 13.20 4.78 3.10
N GLU A 170 12.87 5.93 2.53
CA GLU A 170 12.26 7.08 3.19
C GLU A 170 10.90 6.77 3.81
N ILE A 171 10.19 5.74 3.35
CA ILE A 171 8.92 5.34 3.97
C ILE A 171 9.10 4.61 5.31
N ILE A 172 10.30 4.07 5.59
CA ILE A 172 10.55 3.16 6.73
C ILE A 172 10.17 3.78 8.09
N PRO A 173 10.56 5.03 8.42
CA PRO A 173 10.18 5.67 9.69
C PRO A 173 8.66 5.81 9.87
N HIS A 174 7.92 5.89 8.77
CA HIS A 174 6.47 6.05 8.75
C HIS A 174 5.71 4.72 8.85
N LEU A 175 6.39 3.57 8.70
CA LEU A 175 5.75 2.27 8.82
C LEU A 175 5.33 1.97 10.27
N PRO A 176 4.20 1.28 10.50
CA PRO A 176 3.79 0.84 11.83
C PRO A 176 4.58 -0.41 12.25
N LEU A 177 5.87 -0.24 12.55
CA LEU A 177 6.79 -1.33 12.90
C LEU A 177 6.34 -2.08 14.17
N SER A 178 5.75 -1.37 15.15
CA SER A 178 5.19 -1.97 16.38
C SER A 178 3.72 -2.43 16.24
N GLY A 179 3.18 -2.38 15.02
CA GLY A 179 1.76 -2.67 14.74
C GLY A 179 0.80 -1.58 15.22
N ASP A 180 1.29 -0.39 15.52
CA ASP A 180 0.58 0.81 15.98
C ASP A 180 -0.11 1.60 14.85
N TYR A 181 -0.62 0.89 13.83
CA TYR A 181 -1.20 1.50 12.63
C TYR A 181 -2.36 2.47 12.93
N MET A 182 -3.15 2.22 13.98
CA MET A 182 -4.25 3.11 14.38
C MET A 182 -3.74 4.45 14.94
N VAL A 183 -2.63 4.42 15.68
CA VAL A 183 -2.00 5.61 16.28
C VAL A 183 -1.43 6.46 15.16
N LYS A 184 -0.58 5.88 14.31
CA LYS A 184 -0.03 6.56 13.13
C LYS A 184 -1.13 7.12 12.22
N MET A 185 -2.22 6.39 12.01
CA MET A 185 -3.37 6.89 11.24
C MET A 185 -4.03 8.12 11.89
N SER A 186 -4.07 8.21 13.21
CA SER A 186 -4.61 9.37 13.93
C SER A 186 -3.68 10.59 13.90
N GLU A 187 -2.38 10.38 13.75
CA GLU A 187 -1.40 11.47 13.66
C GLU A 187 -1.47 12.16 12.28
N LEU A 188 -1.95 11.45 11.25
CA LEU A 188 -2.14 12.01 9.91
C LEU A 188 -3.15 13.16 9.89
N SER A 189 -2.81 14.18 9.09
CA SER A 189 -3.70 15.28 8.73
C SER A 189 -4.96 14.81 7.98
N LEU A 190 -6.00 15.66 7.91
CA LEU A 190 -7.27 15.30 7.25
C LEU A 190 -7.09 14.90 5.78
N TRP A 191 -6.24 15.61 5.03
CA TRP A 191 -5.96 15.28 3.63
C TRP A 191 -5.13 13.98 3.52
N ALA A 192 -4.14 13.78 4.40
CA ALA A 192 -3.33 12.56 4.40
C ALA A 192 -4.17 11.32 4.77
N ARG A 193 -5.16 11.45 5.65
CA ARG A 193 -6.15 10.37 5.92
C ARG A 193 -7.03 10.05 4.72
N LYS A 194 -7.39 11.05 3.91
CA LYS A 194 -8.13 10.84 2.64
C LYS A 194 -7.25 10.11 1.63
N ALA A 195 -6.00 10.53 1.48
CA ALA A 195 -5.01 9.85 0.64
C ALA A 195 -4.79 8.40 1.08
N PHE A 196 -4.57 8.14 2.37
CA PHE A 196 -4.47 6.79 2.93
C PHE A 196 -5.66 5.91 2.51
N LYS A 197 -6.90 6.42 2.63
CA LYS A 197 -8.11 5.70 2.18
C LYS A 197 -8.12 5.49 0.67
N LYS A 198 -7.68 6.47 -0.13
CA LYS A 198 -7.58 6.36 -1.60
C LYS A 198 -6.59 5.26 -1.97
N ILE A 199 -5.36 5.28 -1.45
CA ILE A 199 -4.34 4.23 -1.66
C ILE A 199 -4.87 2.84 -1.28
N MET A 200 -5.51 2.72 -0.12
CA MET A 200 -6.09 1.45 0.33
C MET A 200 -7.11 0.88 -0.67
N ARG A 201 -7.94 1.74 -1.28
CA ARG A 201 -8.92 1.34 -2.31
C ARG A 201 -8.25 0.95 -3.62
N LEU A 202 -7.24 1.71 -4.05
CA LEU A 202 -6.47 1.45 -5.27
C LEU A 202 -5.75 0.10 -5.20
N LEU A 203 -4.98 -0.16 -4.14
CA LEU A 203 -4.25 -1.42 -3.97
C LEU A 203 -5.18 -2.63 -3.77
N LYS A 204 -6.39 -2.41 -3.25
CA LYS A 204 -7.46 -3.42 -3.19
C LYS A 204 -8.08 -3.68 -4.57
N ASN A 205 -8.07 -2.68 -5.44
CA ASN A 205 -8.82 -2.59 -6.68
C ASN A 205 -10.31 -2.93 -6.46
N GLU A 206 -11.05 -2.02 -5.82
CA GLU A 206 -12.49 -2.23 -5.49
C GLU A 206 -13.41 -2.37 -6.71
N LYS A 207 -12.89 -2.18 -7.94
CA LYS A 207 -13.63 -2.50 -9.16
C LYS A 207 -13.89 -4.02 -9.19
N LYS A 208 -15.16 -4.39 -9.43
CA LYS A 208 -15.67 -5.77 -9.35
C LYS A 208 -14.80 -6.70 -10.21
N GLY A 209 -13.94 -7.51 -9.58
CA GLY A 209 -13.15 -8.52 -10.28
C GLY A 209 -14.02 -9.48 -11.10
N ALA A 210 -13.42 -10.16 -12.09
CA ALA A 210 -14.12 -11.15 -12.89
C ALA A 210 -14.83 -12.19 -11.99
N VAL A 211 -16.07 -12.55 -12.33
CA VAL A 211 -16.78 -13.65 -11.66
C VAL A 211 -15.91 -14.90 -11.80
N ARG A 212 -15.65 -15.60 -10.69
CA ARG A 212 -14.93 -16.88 -10.65
C ARG A 212 -15.91 -18.04 -10.63
N SER A 213 -16.98 -17.88 -9.86
CA SER A 213 -18.07 -18.83 -9.76
C SER A 213 -19.33 -18.12 -9.25
N ALA A 214 -20.49 -18.71 -9.47
CA ALA A 214 -21.76 -18.28 -8.92
C ALA A 214 -22.31 -19.41 -8.04
N THR A 215 -22.58 -19.12 -6.77
CA THR A 215 -23.36 -20.02 -5.93
C THR A 215 -24.83 -19.68 -6.11
N LEU A 216 -25.59 -20.63 -6.65
CA LEU A 216 -27.02 -20.57 -6.89
C LEU A 216 -27.75 -21.31 -5.76
N VAL A 217 -28.77 -20.67 -5.20
CA VAL A 217 -29.75 -21.36 -4.35
C VAL A 217 -31.01 -21.55 -5.19
N ILE A 218 -31.33 -22.80 -5.47
CA ILE A 218 -32.46 -23.18 -6.33
C ILE A 218 -33.52 -23.94 -5.54
N LYS A 219 -34.77 -23.83 -5.99
CA LYS A 219 -35.89 -24.69 -5.60
C LYS A 219 -36.23 -25.61 -6.76
N VAL A 220 -36.17 -26.92 -6.52
CA VAL A 220 -36.53 -27.95 -7.50
C VAL A 220 -37.78 -28.67 -6.99
N LEU A 221 -38.75 -28.91 -7.87
CA LEU A 221 -39.93 -29.70 -7.57
C LEU A 221 -39.60 -31.18 -7.84
N GLU A 222 -39.40 -31.96 -6.78
CA GLU A 222 -39.22 -33.42 -6.83
C GLU A 222 -40.39 -34.07 -6.06
N ASP A 223 -41.06 -35.06 -6.66
CA ASP A 223 -42.17 -35.81 -6.04
C ASP A 223 -43.27 -34.95 -5.38
N GLY A 224 -43.62 -33.83 -6.02
CA GLY A 224 -44.66 -32.91 -5.55
C GLY A 224 -44.25 -32.01 -4.37
N ARG A 225 -42.98 -32.03 -3.94
CA ARG A 225 -42.44 -31.18 -2.87
C ARG A 225 -41.31 -30.28 -3.39
N TRP A 226 -41.30 -29.02 -2.95
CA TRP A 226 -40.24 -28.07 -3.31
C TRP A 226 -39.02 -28.26 -2.40
N ILE A 227 -37.91 -28.70 -2.98
CA ILE A 227 -36.65 -28.94 -2.27
C ILE A 227 -35.65 -27.83 -2.60
N ARG A 228 -35.06 -27.24 -1.56
CA ARG A 228 -34.05 -26.19 -1.68
C ARG A 228 -32.65 -26.81 -1.80
N ARG A 229 -31.90 -26.49 -2.86
CA ARG A 229 -30.53 -26.95 -3.09
C ARG A 229 -29.58 -25.79 -3.34
N ARG A 230 -28.34 -25.92 -2.90
CA ARG A 230 -27.26 -24.96 -3.16
C ARG A 230 -26.27 -25.58 -4.14
N ILE A 231 -25.97 -24.87 -5.22
CA ILE A 231 -25.09 -25.32 -6.31
C ILE A 231 -24.06 -24.24 -6.55
N THR A 232 -22.81 -24.64 -6.77
CA THR A 232 -21.75 -23.72 -7.21
C THR A 232 -21.44 -24.03 -8.67
N ILE A 233 -21.46 -23.01 -9.53
CA ILE A 233 -21.13 -23.08 -10.95
C ILE A 233 -19.90 -22.20 -11.21
N ASP A 234 -18.92 -22.68 -11.95
CA ASP A 234 -17.74 -21.89 -12.33
C ASP A 234 -18.06 -20.92 -13.49
N SER A 235 -17.29 -19.84 -13.60
CA SER A 235 -17.60 -18.68 -14.45
C SER A 235 -17.49 -18.87 -15.97
N ASP A 236 -17.09 -20.05 -16.44
CA ASP A 236 -16.87 -20.29 -17.87
C ASP A 236 -18.19 -20.56 -18.63
N ASP A 237 -19.30 -20.68 -17.89
CA ASP A 237 -20.65 -20.82 -18.43
C ASP A 237 -21.44 -19.51 -18.31
N ASP A 238 -21.67 -18.83 -19.45
CA ASP A 238 -22.39 -17.54 -19.51
C ASP A 238 -23.92 -17.65 -19.34
N ASP A 239 -24.48 -18.87 -19.33
CA ASP A 239 -25.94 -19.12 -19.27
C ASP A 239 -26.34 -20.11 -18.16
N TYR A 240 -26.40 -19.58 -16.92
CA TYR A 240 -26.74 -20.34 -15.72
C TYR A 240 -28.15 -20.95 -15.76
N GLU A 241 -29.10 -20.32 -16.45
CA GLU A 241 -30.50 -20.77 -16.48
C GLU A 241 -30.66 -22.01 -17.36
N ARG A 242 -30.01 -22.01 -18.54
CA ARG A 242 -30.01 -23.14 -19.45
C ARG A 242 -29.38 -24.39 -18.83
N MET A 243 -28.26 -24.25 -18.11
CA MET A 243 -27.63 -25.36 -17.37
C MET A 243 -28.54 -25.95 -16.29
N LEU A 244 -29.21 -25.09 -15.52
CA LEU A 244 -30.08 -25.54 -14.44
C LEU A 244 -31.29 -26.32 -14.97
N ARG A 245 -31.87 -25.86 -16.08
CA ARG A 245 -32.98 -26.56 -16.75
C ARG A 245 -32.57 -27.88 -17.37
N GLN A 246 -31.33 -28.00 -17.89
CA GLN A 246 -30.79 -29.28 -18.37
C GLN A 246 -30.57 -30.28 -17.24
N ARG A 247 -30.13 -29.83 -16.05
CA ARG A 247 -29.78 -30.73 -14.94
C ARG A 247 -30.96 -31.14 -14.06
N TYR A 248 -31.95 -30.26 -13.87
CA TYR A 248 -33.06 -30.49 -12.93
C TYR A 248 -34.46 -30.36 -13.57
N GLY A 249 -34.52 -30.21 -14.90
CA GLY A 249 -35.77 -30.09 -15.65
C GLY A 249 -36.37 -28.67 -15.67
N PRO A 250 -37.57 -28.51 -16.26
CA PRO A 250 -38.18 -27.19 -16.48
C PRO A 250 -38.70 -26.52 -15.20
N ASN A 251 -38.90 -27.28 -14.10
CA ASN A 251 -39.51 -26.79 -12.86
C ASN A 251 -38.47 -26.35 -11.81
N VAL A 252 -37.53 -25.50 -12.22
CA VAL A 252 -36.48 -24.95 -11.36
C VAL A 252 -36.73 -23.46 -11.13
N ARG A 253 -36.68 -23.01 -9.87
CA ARG A 253 -36.72 -21.59 -9.51
C ARG A 253 -35.43 -21.17 -8.84
N ILE A 254 -34.79 -20.12 -9.36
CA ILE A 254 -33.60 -19.52 -8.74
C ILE A 254 -34.06 -18.55 -7.65
N GLU A 255 -33.69 -18.79 -6.40
CA GLU A 255 -33.99 -17.88 -5.28
C GLU A 255 -32.90 -16.82 -5.08
N LEU A 256 -31.63 -17.20 -5.23
CA LEU A 256 -30.51 -16.33 -4.97
C LEU A 256 -29.31 -16.72 -5.83
N ILE A 257 -28.66 -15.73 -6.42
CA ILE A 257 -27.37 -15.89 -7.09
C ILE A 257 -26.33 -15.11 -6.29
N GLN A 258 -25.32 -15.81 -5.79
CA GLN A 258 -24.17 -15.20 -5.11
C GLN A 258 -22.92 -15.38 -5.96
N PHE A 259 -22.49 -14.30 -6.61
CA PHE A 259 -21.25 -14.30 -7.40
C PHE A 259 -20.02 -14.27 -6.50
N HIS A 260 -19.21 -15.32 -6.58
CA HIS A 260 -17.86 -15.37 -6.06
C HIS A 260 -16.91 -14.86 -7.14
N ARG A 261 -16.33 -13.68 -6.93
CA ARG A 261 -15.39 -13.06 -7.88
C ARG A 261 -13.95 -13.45 -7.57
N LYS A 262 -13.09 -13.52 -8.59
CA LYS A 262 -11.63 -13.53 -8.37
C LYS A 262 -11.30 -12.25 -7.61
N LYS A 263 -10.54 -12.38 -6.51
CA LYS A 263 -10.02 -11.20 -5.81
C LYS A 263 -9.19 -10.41 -6.82
N SER A 264 -9.56 -9.16 -7.11
CA SER A 264 -8.91 -8.28 -8.08
C SER A 264 -7.81 -7.42 -7.46
N SER A 265 -7.34 -7.72 -6.25
CA SER A 265 -6.38 -6.86 -5.55
C SER A 265 -4.98 -6.91 -6.15
N ILE A 266 -4.37 -5.74 -6.33
CA ILE A 266 -2.97 -5.57 -6.72
C ILE A 266 -2.07 -6.17 -5.63
N ILE A 267 -2.37 -5.85 -4.36
CA ILE A 267 -1.72 -6.44 -3.18
C ILE A 267 -2.76 -7.22 -2.38
N ASN A 268 -2.53 -8.54 -2.24
CA ASN A 268 -3.53 -9.44 -1.66
C ASN A 268 -3.69 -9.29 -0.15
N ASP A 269 -2.64 -8.88 0.55
CA ASP A 269 -2.63 -8.77 2.01
C ASP A 269 -3.16 -7.41 2.52
N ARG A 270 -3.96 -7.43 3.58
CA ARG A 270 -4.55 -6.20 4.17
C ARG A 270 -3.51 -5.41 4.96
N TYR A 271 -2.66 -6.10 5.72
CA TYR A 271 -1.69 -5.45 6.60
C TYR A 271 -0.62 -4.75 5.78
N THR A 272 -0.16 -5.38 4.70
CA THR A 272 0.78 -4.80 3.74
C THR A 272 0.21 -3.53 3.10
N ARG A 273 -1.05 -3.57 2.61
CA ARG A 273 -1.69 -2.36 2.07
C ARG A 273 -1.82 -1.24 3.09
N THR A 274 -2.13 -1.58 4.34
CA THR A 274 -2.27 -0.61 5.43
C THR A 274 -0.91 0.03 5.75
N ALA A 275 0.14 -0.78 5.85
CA ALA A 275 1.49 -0.31 6.13
C ALA A 275 2.05 0.54 4.97
N LEU A 276 1.89 0.13 3.71
CA LEU A 276 2.27 0.94 2.56
C LEU A 276 1.50 2.26 2.53
N ALA A 277 0.17 2.23 2.65
CA ALA A 277 -0.64 3.45 2.64
C ALA A 277 -0.25 4.42 3.75
N LEU A 278 0.13 3.93 4.94
CA LEU A 278 0.66 4.77 6.02
C LEU A 278 2.06 5.28 5.72
N GLY A 279 2.95 4.43 5.19
CA GLY A 279 4.31 4.79 4.83
C GLY A 279 4.36 5.95 3.83
N TYR A 280 3.63 5.82 2.72
CA TYR A 280 3.57 6.85 1.68
C TYR A 280 2.80 8.10 2.12
N ALA A 281 1.69 7.96 2.86
CA ALA A 281 0.95 9.11 3.37
C ALA A 281 1.75 9.88 4.44
N GLY A 282 2.53 9.18 5.26
CA GLY A 282 3.44 9.76 6.25
C GLY A 282 4.58 10.51 5.58
N LEU A 283 5.29 9.87 4.65
CA LEU A 283 6.36 10.53 3.89
C LEU A 283 5.86 11.78 3.16
N SER A 284 4.70 11.67 2.50
CA SER A 284 4.11 12.81 1.79
C SER A 284 3.66 13.92 2.74
N HIS A 285 3.30 13.58 3.98
CA HIS A 285 2.99 14.57 4.99
C HIS A 285 4.19 15.46 5.26
N ASP A 286 5.36 14.87 5.46
CA ASP A 286 6.60 15.58 5.73
C ASP A 286 7.01 16.43 4.52
N ILE A 287 7.05 15.85 3.31
CA ILE A 287 7.34 16.57 2.07
C ILE A 287 6.40 17.78 1.92
N ILE A 288 5.10 17.58 2.12
CA ILE A 288 4.12 18.66 1.97
C ILE A 288 4.28 19.71 3.05
N MET A 289 4.61 19.35 4.30
CA MET A 289 4.82 20.34 5.37
C MET A 289 5.98 21.28 5.05
N ASP A 290 7.04 20.78 4.42
CA ASP A 290 8.21 21.59 4.06
C ASP A 290 7.90 22.59 2.93
N ILE A 291 7.08 22.20 1.95
CA ILE A 291 6.81 23.01 0.75
C ILE A 291 5.51 23.81 0.84
N ARG A 292 4.68 23.53 1.85
CA ARG A 292 3.31 24.05 1.99
C ARG A 292 3.23 25.56 1.80
N ASP A 293 4.11 26.29 2.46
CA ASP A 293 4.06 27.75 2.49
C ASP A 293 4.45 28.35 1.12
N ARG A 294 5.35 27.69 0.38
CA ARG A 294 5.69 28.05 -1.01
C ARG A 294 4.48 27.84 -1.92
N VAL A 295 3.87 26.66 -1.87
CA VAL A 295 2.70 26.31 -2.70
C VAL A 295 1.54 27.28 -2.46
N TYR A 296 1.26 27.62 -1.20
CA TYR A 296 0.20 28.57 -0.90
C TYR A 296 0.54 30.00 -1.35
N THR A 297 1.80 30.41 -1.31
CA THR A 297 2.21 31.73 -1.81
C THR A 297 2.06 31.83 -3.33
N GLU A 298 2.28 30.73 -4.06
CA GLU A 298 2.12 30.69 -5.52
C GLU A 298 0.66 30.58 -5.97
N LYS A 299 -0.19 29.86 -5.22
CA LYS A 299 -1.57 29.54 -5.63
C LYS A 299 -2.62 30.51 -5.08
N LEU A 300 -2.35 31.24 -4.00
CA LEU A 300 -3.29 32.16 -3.36
C LEU A 300 -2.99 33.60 -3.73
N ARG A 301 -3.99 34.48 -3.63
CA ARG A 301 -3.80 35.92 -3.86
C ARG A 301 -3.12 36.59 -2.67
N ASP A 302 -3.62 36.36 -1.46
CA ASP A 302 -3.04 36.90 -0.21
C ASP A 302 -2.93 35.81 0.87
N TYR A 303 -1.78 35.12 0.88
CA TYR A 303 -1.50 34.11 1.89
C TYR A 303 -1.37 34.71 3.31
N ASP A 304 -0.93 35.96 3.43
CA ASP A 304 -0.76 36.62 4.73
C ASP A 304 -2.10 36.99 5.36
N ALA A 305 -3.11 37.37 4.57
CA ALA A 305 -4.50 37.48 5.03
C ALA A 305 -5.02 36.15 5.58
N VAL A 306 -4.74 35.03 4.91
CA VAL A 306 -5.16 33.70 5.40
C VAL A 306 -4.42 33.32 6.70
N LYS A 307 -3.13 33.62 6.82
CA LYS A 307 -2.39 33.43 8.08
C LYS A 307 -2.97 34.25 9.22
N ARG A 308 -3.26 35.54 8.98
CA ARG A 308 -3.91 36.43 9.95
C ARG A 308 -5.27 35.90 10.37
N TYR A 309 -6.09 35.45 9.42
CA TYR A 309 -7.38 34.84 9.67
C TYR A 309 -7.26 33.61 10.59
N ARG A 310 -6.32 32.69 10.32
CA ARG A 310 -6.10 31.51 11.18
C ARG A 310 -5.65 31.88 12.58
N ARG A 311 -4.79 32.90 12.73
CA ARG A 311 -4.36 33.41 14.04
C ARG A 311 -5.55 33.97 14.83
N ILE A 312 -6.40 34.75 14.18
CA ILE A 312 -7.63 35.30 14.79
C ILE A 312 -8.56 34.16 15.21
N GLN A 313 -8.75 33.15 14.36
CA GLN A 313 -9.58 31.98 14.70
C GLN A 313 -9.04 31.23 15.92
N PHE A 314 -7.72 31.09 16.05
CA PHE A 314 -7.10 30.48 17.22
C PHE A 314 -7.26 31.34 18.47
N GLU A 315 -6.99 32.64 18.39
CA GLU A 315 -7.17 33.58 19.49
C GLU A 315 -8.61 33.59 20.00
N ALA A 316 -9.59 33.69 19.10
CA ALA A 316 -11.00 33.67 19.45
C ALA A 316 -11.44 32.33 20.08
N ARG A 317 -10.91 31.19 19.62
CA ARG A 317 -11.24 29.87 20.20
C ARG A 317 -10.60 29.62 21.56
N THR A 318 -9.42 30.18 21.79
CA THR A 318 -8.68 30.02 23.05
C THR A 318 -9.01 31.10 24.07
N TYR A 319 -9.70 32.16 23.65
CA TYR A 319 -10.21 33.19 24.54
C TYR A 319 -11.08 32.56 25.65
N SER A 320 -10.68 32.84 26.88
CA SER A 320 -11.39 32.45 28.08
C SER A 320 -11.47 33.68 28.97
N PRO A 321 -12.65 34.29 29.14
CA PRO A 321 -12.81 35.39 30.09
C PRO A 321 -12.69 34.87 31.53
N ASP A 322 -12.28 35.74 32.46
CA ASP A 322 -12.12 35.41 33.89
C ASP A 322 -13.45 35.15 34.63
N LEU A 323 -14.57 35.24 33.92
CA LEU A 323 -15.92 35.05 34.44
C LEU A 323 -16.33 33.56 34.38
N ARG A 324 -17.00 33.07 35.42
CA ARG A 324 -17.67 31.75 35.41
C ARG A 324 -18.89 31.80 34.50
N LEU A 325 -18.66 31.66 33.20
CA LEU A 325 -19.71 31.56 32.19
C LEU A 325 -20.15 30.10 32.02
N SER A 326 -21.41 29.90 31.66
CA SER A 326 -21.88 28.62 31.13
C SER A 326 -21.21 28.30 29.77
N GLU A 327 -21.23 27.04 29.34
CA GLU A 327 -20.63 26.65 28.05
C GLU A 327 -21.23 27.42 26.86
N ASP A 328 -22.54 27.73 26.90
CA ASP A 328 -23.23 28.42 25.82
C ASP A 328 -22.85 29.91 25.79
N GLU A 329 -22.82 30.60 26.94
CA GLU A 329 -22.36 31.99 27.04
C GLU A 329 -20.89 32.14 26.59
N LEU A 330 -20.05 31.16 26.92
CA LEU A 330 -18.65 31.15 26.50
C LEU A 330 -18.51 31.00 24.97
N ARG A 331 -19.39 30.25 24.31
CA ARG A 331 -19.40 30.15 22.83
C ARG A 331 -19.78 31.49 22.20
N ASP A 332 -20.80 32.16 22.72
CA ASP A 332 -21.26 33.45 22.19
C ASP A 332 -20.19 34.54 22.34
N VAL A 333 -19.53 34.61 23.49
CA VAL A 333 -18.41 35.53 23.73
C VAL A 333 -17.27 35.28 22.75
N ARG A 334 -16.93 34.01 22.48
CA ARG A 334 -15.88 33.66 21.49
C ARG A 334 -16.27 34.05 20.07
N ILE A 335 -17.55 33.90 19.69
CA ILE A 335 -18.06 34.31 18.38
C ILE A 335 -17.97 35.84 18.24
N GLN A 336 -18.42 36.59 19.24
CA GLN A 336 -18.33 38.05 19.23
C GLN A 336 -16.87 38.52 19.16
N ARG A 337 -15.98 37.93 19.96
CA ARG A 337 -14.54 38.20 19.91
C ARG A 337 -13.96 37.94 18.52
N MET A 338 -14.36 36.85 17.88
CA MET A 338 -13.97 36.54 16.51
C MET A 338 -14.42 37.65 15.53
N HIS A 339 -15.68 38.08 15.60
CA HIS A 339 -16.21 39.12 14.71
C HIS A 339 -15.47 40.45 14.89
N THR A 340 -15.21 40.86 16.13
CA THR A 340 -14.44 42.08 16.44
C THR A 340 -13.03 42.01 15.85
N LEU A 341 -12.31 40.91 16.08
CA LEU A 341 -10.94 40.73 15.58
C LEU A 341 -10.88 40.68 14.03
N LEU A 342 -11.88 40.07 13.38
CA LEU A 342 -11.97 40.04 11.92
C LEU A 342 -12.21 41.43 11.33
N HIS A 343 -13.07 42.22 11.97
CA HIS A 343 -13.36 43.59 11.57
C HIS A 343 -12.14 44.50 11.76
N GLU A 344 -11.47 44.43 12.93
CA GLU A 344 -10.24 45.18 13.22
C GLU A 344 -9.10 44.86 12.24
N ALA A 345 -8.99 43.59 11.83
CA ALA A 345 -7.98 43.16 10.85
C ALA A 345 -8.34 43.49 9.39
N GLY A 346 -9.54 44.03 9.13
CA GLY A 346 -10.04 44.32 7.79
C GLY A 346 -10.32 43.07 6.96
N LEU A 347 -10.52 41.91 7.60
CA LEU A 347 -10.71 40.60 6.95
C LEU A 347 -12.19 40.21 6.81
N GLY A 348 -13.10 40.94 7.46
CA GLY A 348 -14.54 40.75 7.34
C GLY A 348 -15.33 41.95 7.85
N ASP A 349 -16.65 41.89 7.66
CA ASP A 349 -17.57 42.90 8.16
C ASP A 349 -17.84 42.74 9.68
N ALA A 350 -18.53 43.73 10.28
CA ALA A 350 -18.91 43.70 11.70
C ALA A 350 -19.86 42.53 12.07
N SER A 351 -20.46 41.87 11.07
CA SER A 351 -21.28 40.67 11.26
C SER A 351 -20.48 39.37 11.16
N GLY A 352 -19.17 39.44 10.95
CA GLY A 352 -18.27 38.28 10.83
C GLY A 352 -18.20 37.68 9.44
N ARG A 353 -18.80 38.31 8.41
CA ARG A 353 -18.70 37.82 7.03
C ARG A 353 -17.34 38.17 6.44
N LEU A 354 -16.61 37.15 6.02
CA LEU A 354 -15.30 37.30 5.39
C LEU A 354 -15.40 38.06 4.07
N ASN A 355 -14.36 38.85 3.79
CA ASN A 355 -14.16 39.49 2.51
C ASN A 355 -14.17 38.45 1.38
N ARG A 356 -14.63 38.87 0.20
CA ARG A 356 -14.72 37.98 -0.97
C ARG A 356 -13.37 37.34 -1.31
N GLU A 357 -12.31 38.13 -1.31
CA GLU A 357 -10.95 37.66 -1.63
C GLU A 357 -10.46 36.61 -0.64
N LEU A 358 -10.61 36.86 0.67
CA LEU A 358 -10.25 35.88 1.70
C LEU A 358 -11.08 34.60 1.59
N ARG A 359 -12.37 34.70 1.22
CA ARG A 359 -13.22 33.53 1.02
C ARG A 359 -12.76 32.71 -0.19
N GLU A 360 -12.48 33.35 -1.31
CA GLU A 360 -11.94 32.71 -2.51
C GLU A 360 -10.60 32.02 -2.21
N ASP A 361 -9.68 32.69 -1.50
CA ASP A 361 -8.40 32.09 -1.11
C ASP A 361 -8.56 30.91 -0.15
N LEU A 362 -9.53 30.94 0.77
CA LEU A 362 -9.84 29.81 1.64
C LEU A 362 -10.42 28.61 0.85
N GLU A 363 -11.22 28.86 -0.17
CA GLU A 363 -11.76 27.82 -1.06
C GLU A 363 -10.65 27.17 -1.89
N VAL A 364 -9.80 27.97 -2.54
CA VAL A 364 -8.63 27.50 -3.29
C VAL A 364 -7.69 26.70 -2.38
N MET A 365 -7.47 27.16 -1.15
CA MET A 365 -6.63 26.45 -0.18
C MET A 365 -7.18 25.06 0.18
N GLU A 366 -8.50 24.91 0.32
CA GLU A 366 -9.10 23.59 0.57
C GLU A 366 -9.09 22.70 -0.68
N GLU A 367 -9.19 23.27 -1.88
CA GLU A 367 -9.01 22.56 -3.14
C GLU A 367 -7.57 22.03 -3.29
N VAL A 368 -6.56 22.87 -3.06
CA VAL A 368 -5.14 22.47 -3.06
C VAL A 368 -4.89 21.32 -2.07
N LYS A 369 -5.49 21.37 -0.87
CA LYS A 369 -5.36 20.27 0.09
C LYS A 369 -6.05 18.98 -0.39
N ARG A 370 -7.18 19.09 -1.09
CA ARG A 370 -8.02 17.95 -1.46
C ARG A 370 -7.50 17.24 -2.69
N GLU A 371 -7.22 18.00 -3.74
CA GLU A 371 -6.78 17.51 -5.05
C GLU A 371 -5.25 17.31 -5.00
N LEU A 372 -4.49 18.41 -4.93
CA LEU A 372 -3.04 18.38 -5.08
C LEU A 372 -2.33 17.61 -3.96
N PHE A 373 -2.50 18.01 -2.70
CA PHE A 373 -1.84 17.34 -1.57
C PHE A 373 -2.38 15.93 -1.33
N GLY A 374 -3.64 15.69 -1.67
CA GLY A 374 -4.25 14.36 -1.60
C GLY A 374 -3.66 13.39 -2.62
N ASP A 375 -3.23 13.89 -3.78
CA ASP A 375 -2.74 13.08 -4.89
C ASP A 375 -1.22 12.83 -4.85
N VAL A 376 -0.42 13.69 -4.23
CA VAL A 376 1.02 13.46 -4.01
C VAL A 376 1.34 12.04 -3.48
N PRO A 377 0.77 11.58 -2.35
CA PRO A 377 1.03 10.23 -1.83
C PRO A 377 0.50 9.11 -2.76
N VAL A 378 -0.54 9.38 -3.55
CA VAL A 378 -1.09 8.42 -4.51
C VAL A 378 -0.14 8.26 -5.69
N ASN A 379 0.37 9.36 -6.23
CA ASN A 379 1.34 9.37 -7.31
C ASN A 379 2.61 8.62 -6.89
N LEU A 380 3.17 8.90 -5.72
CA LEU A 380 4.39 8.24 -5.23
C LEU A 380 4.22 6.71 -5.16
N VAL A 381 3.14 6.21 -4.55
CA VAL A 381 2.95 4.76 -4.43
C VAL A 381 2.65 4.08 -5.76
N LEU A 382 1.89 4.72 -6.65
CA LEU A 382 1.60 4.15 -7.97
C LEU A 382 2.85 4.13 -8.84
N TRP A 383 3.65 5.19 -8.79
CA TRP A 383 4.91 5.30 -9.51
C TRP A 383 5.89 4.22 -9.07
N ASP A 384 6.13 4.07 -7.78
CA ASP A 384 7.12 3.08 -7.30
C ASP A 384 6.67 1.65 -7.57
N VAL A 385 5.37 1.36 -7.45
CA VAL A 385 4.85 0.03 -7.81
C VAL A 385 4.99 -0.20 -9.32
N ALA A 386 4.78 0.82 -10.16
CA ALA A 386 4.97 0.72 -11.60
C ALA A 386 6.46 0.51 -11.95
N LEU A 387 7.37 1.28 -11.36
CA LEU A 387 8.81 1.10 -11.51
C LEU A 387 9.25 -0.29 -11.04
N TYR A 388 8.70 -0.80 -9.94
CA TYR A 388 8.94 -2.17 -9.51
C TYR A 388 8.52 -3.19 -10.58
N TYR A 389 7.36 -3.02 -11.22
CA TYR A 389 6.95 -3.90 -12.32
C TYR A 389 7.84 -3.78 -13.55
N LEU A 390 8.21 -2.56 -13.95
CA LEU A 390 9.03 -2.31 -15.13
C LEU A 390 10.47 -2.79 -14.93
N GLY A 391 11.07 -2.51 -13.77
CA GLY A 391 12.47 -2.81 -13.44
C GLY A 391 12.75 -4.22 -12.93
N THR A 392 11.72 -5.09 -12.86
CA THR A 392 11.90 -6.48 -12.45
C THR A 392 11.47 -7.46 -13.54
N SER A 393 11.92 -8.71 -13.41
CA SER A 393 11.46 -9.83 -14.25
C SER A 393 10.29 -10.56 -13.60
N LEU A 394 9.49 -11.26 -14.40
CA LEU A 394 8.40 -12.11 -13.93
C LEU A 394 8.86 -13.16 -12.89
N ASP A 395 10.02 -13.78 -13.11
CA ASP A 395 10.57 -14.79 -12.18
C ASP A 395 10.91 -14.16 -10.82
N ARG A 396 11.54 -12.99 -10.84
CA ARG A 396 11.87 -12.22 -9.63
C ARG A 396 10.60 -11.89 -8.85
N ARG A 397 9.57 -11.34 -9.51
CA ARG A 397 8.30 -11.01 -8.84
C ARG A 397 7.54 -12.22 -8.29
N SER A 398 7.79 -13.40 -8.84
CA SER A 398 7.13 -14.64 -8.41
C SER A 398 7.82 -15.29 -7.20
N LYS A 399 9.15 -15.17 -7.10
CA LYS A 399 9.95 -15.81 -6.05
C LYS A 399 10.27 -14.88 -4.89
N HIS A 400 10.49 -13.60 -5.17
CA HIS A 400 10.92 -12.61 -4.18
C HIS A 400 9.88 -11.49 -4.05
N SER A 401 9.61 -11.12 -2.79
CA SER A 401 8.54 -10.19 -2.43
C SER A 401 8.96 -8.71 -2.55
N GLY A 402 10.26 -8.40 -2.51
CA GLY A 402 10.79 -7.04 -2.66
C GLY A 402 10.19 -6.04 -1.66
N PRO A 403 10.24 -4.73 -1.98
CA PRO A 403 9.62 -3.65 -1.20
C PRO A 403 8.09 -3.76 -1.05
N PHE A 404 7.44 -4.56 -1.90
CA PHE A 404 5.99 -4.71 -1.97
C PHE A 404 5.54 -6.15 -1.71
N PRO A 405 5.55 -6.63 -0.45
CA PRO A 405 5.14 -7.98 -0.13
C PRO A 405 3.73 -8.34 -0.61
N ASN A 406 3.52 -9.59 -1.05
CA ASN A 406 2.23 -10.06 -1.57
C ASN A 406 1.69 -9.26 -2.77
N LEU A 407 2.55 -8.52 -3.47
CA LEU A 407 2.26 -7.97 -4.79
C LEU A 407 2.09 -9.12 -5.79
N ARG A 408 1.12 -9.00 -6.70
CA ARG A 408 0.94 -10.01 -7.73
C ARG A 408 2.03 -9.94 -8.78
N PRO A 409 2.55 -11.06 -9.28
CA PRO A 409 3.57 -11.04 -10.33
C PRO A 409 3.10 -10.43 -11.65
N VAL A 410 1.82 -10.58 -11.97
CA VAL A 410 1.16 -10.05 -13.18
C VAL A 410 -0.19 -9.47 -12.78
N LEU A 411 -0.59 -8.38 -13.45
CA LEU A 411 -1.85 -7.70 -13.24
C LEU A 411 -2.77 -7.84 -14.46
N ASP A 412 -4.07 -7.89 -14.22
CA ASP A 412 -5.09 -7.87 -15.27
C ASP A 412 -5.41 -6.44 -15.76
N ARG A 413 -6.10 -6.32 -16.89
CA ARG A 413 -6.49 -5.01 -17.47
C ARG A 413 -7.23 -4.09 -16.49
N SER A 414 -8.03 -4.63 -15.58
CA SER A 414 -8.76 -3.82 -14.62
C SER A 414 -7.86 -3.26 -13.52
N GLN A 415 -6.88 -4.05 -13.11
CA GLN A 415 -5.88 -3.68 -12.11
C GLN A 415 -4.92 -2.64 -12.66
N VAL A 416 -4.48 -2.84 -13.90
CA VAL A 416 -3.49 -1.97 -14.53
C VAL A 416 -4.05 -0.57 -14.83
N ARG A 417 -5.36 -0.44 -15.07
CA ARG A 417 -6.04 0.86 -15.15
C ARG A 417 -6.01 1.71 -13.87
N THR A 418 -5.57 1.13 -12.75
CA THR A 418 -5.40 1.88 -11.49
C THR A 418 -4.21 2.85 -11.61
N PHE A 419 -3.23 2.54 -12.46
CA PHE A 419 -2.03 3.35 -12.66
C PHE A 419 -2.28 4.59 -13.52
N ASP A 420 -3.42 4.65 -14.20
CA ASP A 420 -3.86 5.83 -14.97
C ASP A 420 -4.48 6.92 -14.06
N GLU A 421 -4.61 6.66 -12.74
CA GLU A 421 -5.12 7.64 -11.76
C GLU A 421 -4.02 8.62 -11.28
N ILE A 422 -2.84 8.62 -11.89
CA ILE A 422 -1.77 9.57 -11.60
C ILE A 422 -2.19 10.99 -12.01
N SER A 423 -2.00 11.96 -11.12
CA SER A 423 -2.32 13.37 -11.37
C SER A 423 -1.11 14.14 -11.90
N ARG A 424 -1.24 14.80 -13.06
CA ARG A 424 -0.16 15.60 -13.67
C ARG A 424 0.34 16.71 -12.76
N GLU A 425 -0.58 17.47 -12.15
CA GLU A 425 -0.21 18.59 -11.27
C GLU A 425 0.59 18.13 -10.05
N ALA A 426 0.25 16.97 -9.48
CA ALA A 426 0.99 16.40 -8.37
C ALA A 426 2.37 15.87 -8.78
N VAL A 427 2.54 15.38 -10.02
CA VAL A 427 3.87 15.04 -10.57
C VAL A 427 4.73 16.29 -10.72
N GLU A 428 4.18 17.35 -11.31
CA GLU A 428 4.88 18.63 -11.47
C GLU A 428 5.31 19.20 -10.12
N LEU A 429 4.41 19.18 -9.12
CA LEU A 429 4.74 19.60 -7.76
C LEU A 429 5.89 18.76 -7.19
N LEU A 430 5.82 17.43 -7.29
CA LEU A 430 6.86 16.54 -6.80
C LEU A 430 8.22 16.86 -7.44
N ASN A 431 8.28 17.05 -8.76
CA ASN A 431 9.52 17.36 -9.46
C ASN A 431 10.12 18.72 -9.08
N THR A 432 9.33 19.69 -8.62
CA THR A 432 9.85 20.98 -8.10
C THR A 432 10.42 20.89 -6.67
N CYS A 433 10.20 19.76 -6.00
CA CYS A 433 10.50 19.59 -4.58
C CYS A 433 11.42 18.40 -4.31
N TRP A 434 11.57 17.51 -5.30
CA TRP A 434 12.20 16.22 -5.12
C TRP A 434 12.97 15.82 -6.38
N ASP A 435 14.23 15.44 -6.19
CA ASP A 435 15.19 15.13 -7.26
C ASP A 435 15.06 13.70 -7.82
N GLY A 436 14.00 12.95 -7.46
CA GLY A 436 13.86 11.55 -7.84
C GLY A 436 13.13 11.29 -9.16
N GLY A 437 12.94 12.32 -9.99
CA GLY A 437 12.60 12.20 -11.41
C GLY A 437 11.35 11.38 -11.71
N MET A 438 10.16 11.91 -11.38
CA MET A 438 8.89 11.29 -11.79
C MET A 438 8.45 11.87 -13.14
N VAL A 439 8.03 11.00 -14.08
CA VAL A 439 7.48 11.45 -15.37
C VAL A 439 6.00 11.14 -15.43
N TYR A 440 5.22 12.13 -15.88
CA TYR A 440 3.80 11.94 -16.09
C TYR A 440 3.55 11.19 -17.41
N ILE A 441 2.75 10.13 -17.34
CA ILE A 441 2.41 9.27 -18.48
C ILE A 441 0.90 9.04 -18.45
N ASP A 442 0.19 9.51 -19.50
CA ASP A 442 -1.28 9.49 -19.57
C ASP A 442 -1.86 8.07 -19.42
N ASN A 443 -1.24 7.05 -20.05
CA ASN A 443 -1.69 5.65 -20.02
C ASN A 443 -0.60 4.72 -19.47
N LEU A 444 -0.09 5.01 -18.27
CA LEU A 444 0.93 4.17 -17.62
C LEU A 444 0.47 2.70 -17.50
N GLY A 445 -0.84 2.48 -17.39
CA GLY A 445 -1.40 1.15 -17.41
C GLY A 445 -1.06 0.38 -18.70
N ASP A 446 -1.22 0.99 -19.87
CA ASP A 446 -0.95 0.29 -21.13
C ASP A 446 0.53 -0.08 -21.28
N VAL A 447 1.44 0.74 -20.74
CA VAL A 447 2.88 0.43 -20.66
C VAL A 447 3.13 -0.84 -19.83
N LEU A 448 2.47 -0.98 -18.67
CA LEU A 448 2.58 -2.17 -17.82
C LEU A 448 1.97 -3.42 -18.49
N LEU A 449 0.83 -3.28 -19.18
CA LEU A 449 0.25 -4.38 -19.95
C LEU A 449 1.22 -4.86 -21.03
N LYS A 450 1.84 -3.92 -21.76
CA LYS A 450 2.83 -4.26 -22.76
C LYS A 450 4.02 -5.00 -22.18
N LYS A 451 4.54 -4.55 -21.03
CA LYS A 451 5.61 -5.23 -20.30
C LYS A 451 5.29 -6.70 -20.09
N PHE A 452 4.08 -7.00 -19.59
CA PHE A 452 3.65 -8.37 -19.33
C PHE A 452 3.47 -9.18 -20.62
N GLU A 453 2.92 -8.59 -21.67
CA GLU A 453 2.78 -9.24 -22.99
C GLU A 453 4.14 -9.63 -23.58
N ILE A 454 5.14 -8.75 -23.49
CA ILE A 454 6.49 -9.05 -24.01
C ILE A 454 7.16 -10.13 -23.17
N GLU A 455 7.08 -10.06 -21.84
CA GLU A 455 7.60 -11.11 -20.95
C GLU A 455 6.97 -12.48 -21.21
N GLU A 456 5.68 -12.52 -21.53
CA GLU A 456 5.00 -13.76 -21.90
C GLU A 456 5.54 -14.34 -23.21
N LYS A 457 5.79 -13.50 -24.21
CA LYS A 457 6.43 -13.92 -25.48
C LYS A 457 7.87 -14.38 -25.30
N MET A 458 8.56 -13.87 -24.28
CA MET A 458 9.93 -14.28 -23.95
C MET A 458 10.01 -15.64 -23.24
N LYS A 459 8.90 -16.17 -22.70
CA LYS A 459 8.91 -17.48 -22.03
C LYS A 459 9.36 -18.57 -23.02
N GLY A 460 10.39 -19.31 -22.63
CA GLY A 460 10.96 -20.38 -23.45
C GLY A 460 12.06 -19.92 -24.42
N LEU A 461 12.31 -18.61 -24.54
CA LEU A 461 13.50 -18.09 -25.21
C LEU A 461 14.67 -18.05 -24.21
N HIS A 462 15.88 -18.46 -24.63
CA HIS A 462 17.10 -18.32 -23.82
C HIS A 462 17.64 -16.89 -23.79
N MET A 463 16.75 -15.89 -23.70
CA MET A 463 17.12 -14.48 -23.56
C MET A 463 17.29 -14.14 -22.08
N LYS A 464 18.36 -13.44 -21.74
CA LYS A 464 18.63 -12.92 -20.39
C LYS A 464 18.68 -11.39 -20.47
N PRO A 465 17.51 -10.71 -20.49
CA PRO A 465 17.48 -9.26 -20.55
C PRO A 465 18.01 -8.66 -19.25
N ASN A 466 18.62 -7.48 -19.32
CA ASN A 466 18.80 -6.63 -18.14
C ASN A 466 17.43 -6.07 -17.73
N PRO A 467 16.86 -6.45 -16.56
CA PRO A 467 15.49 -6.07 -16.21
C PRO A 467 15.24 -4.56 -16.14
N LEU A 468 16.22 -3.77 -15.67
CA LEU A 468 16.11 -2.31 -15.56
C LEU A 468 16.11 -1.67 -16.95
N ALA A 469 17.10 -2.01 -17.78
CA ALA A 469 17.19 -1.48 -19.14
C ALA A 469 16.02 -1.93 -20.03
N PHE A 470 15.50 -3.15 -19.80
CA PHE A 470 14.30 -3.64 -20.46
C PHE A 470 13.05 -2.85 -20.03
N GLY A 471 12.91 -2.54 -18.74
CA GLY A 471 11.85 -1.66 -18.24
C GLY A 471 11.90 -0.26 -18.87
N ALA A 472 13.10 0.33 -18.91
CA ALA A 472 13.36 1.62 -19.56
C ALA A 472 13.00 1.59 -21.06
N ALA A 473 13.38 0.52 -21.78
CA ALA A 473 13.06 0.38 -23.19
C ALA A 473 11.55 0.29 -23.45
N VAL A 474 10.81 -0.46 -22.62
CA VAL A 474 9.34 -0.54 -22.71
C VAL A 474 8.70 0.83 -22.42
N LEU A 475 9.21 1.55 -21.40
CA LEU A 475 8.72 2.89 -21.07
C LEU A 475 8.92 3.88 -22.22
N HIS A 476 10.08 3.85 -22.87
CA HIS A 476 10.35 4.66 -24.05
C HIS A 476 9.41 4.31 -25.22
N MET A 477 9.24 3.02 -25.51
CA MET A 477 8.48 2.54 -26.67
C MET A 477 6.98 2.83 -26.57
N GLU A 478 6.37 2.63 -25.41
CA GLU A 478 4.91 2.75 -25.24
C GLU A 478 4.51 4.00 -24.45
N GLY A 479 5.37 4.49 -23.55
CA GLY A 479 5.11 5.69 -22.75
C GLY A 479 5.50 7.01 -23.42
N GLY A 480 6.24 6.97 -24.54
CA GLY A 480 6.64 8.15 -25.30
C GLY A 480 7.68 9.04 -24.63
N VAL A 481 8.37 8.54 -23.59
CA VAL A 481 9.43 9.25 -22.87
C VAL A 481 10.74 9.13 -23.67
N ASP A 482 11.58 10.16 -23.66
CA ASP A 482 12.89 10.14 -24.30
C ASP A 482 13.84 9.11 -23.66
N ILE A 483 14.83 8.65 -24.42
CA ILE A 483 15.69 7.54 -24.01
C ILE A 483 16.61 7.97 -22.87
N GLU A 484 17.08 9.21 -22.91
CA GLU A 484 17.95 9.82 -21.91
C GLU A 484 17.24 9.87 -20.55
N THR A 485 16.02 10.40 -20.51
CA THR A 485 15.19 10.42 -19.29
C THR A 485 14.86 9.00 -18.81
N CYS A 486 14.57 8.06 -19.72
CA CYS A 486 14.38 6.66 -19.33
C CYS A 486 15.64 6.05 -18.71
N ALA A 487 16.82 6.35 -19.26
CA ALA A 487 18.09 5.85 -18.74
C ALA A 487 18.37 6.44 -17.33
N GLU A 488 18.07 7.71 -17.11
CA GLU A 488 18.18 8.37 -15.81
C GLU A 488 17.22 7.76 -14.77
N ILE A 489 15.93 7.59 -15.11
CA ILE A 489 14.90 7.01 -14.21
C ILE A 489 15.25 5.60 -13.76
N PHE A 490 15.85 4.78 -14.62
CA PHE A 490 16.22 3.41 -14.28
C PHE A 490 17.68 3.27 -13.85
N GLN A 491 18.44 4.38 -13.82
CA GLN A 491 19.88 4.43 -13.53
C GLN A 491 20.68 3.40 -14.34
N VAL A 492 20.41 3.35 -15.64
CA VAL A 492 21.09 2.48 -16.61
C VAL A 492 21.76 3.32 -17.68
N ARG A 493 22.68 2.72 -18.45
CA ARG A 493 23.31 3.43 -19.56
C ARG A 493 22.37 3.47 -20.77
N VAL A 494 22.37 4.60 -21.49
CA VAL A 494 21.59 4.79 -22.73
C VAL A 494 21.83 3.66 -23.74
N GLU A 495 23.07 3.18 -23.84
CA GLU A 495 23.46 2.05 -24.71
C GLU A 495 22.71 0.75 -24.37
N GLU A 496 22.52 0.46 -23.07
CA GLU A 496 21.82 -0.73 -22.59
C GLU A 496 20.32 -0.66 -22.93
N VAL A 497 19.72 0.54 -22.83
CA VAL A 497 18.33 0.78 -23.22
C VAL A 497 18.14 0.57 -24.73
N LEU A 498 19.08 1.07 -25.55
CA LEU A 498 19.05 0.89 -27.01
C LEU A 498 19.26 -0.56 -27.44
N GLU A 499 20.07 -1.33 -26.71
CA GLU A 499 20.23 -2.76 -26.93
C GLU A 499 18.93 -3.51 -26.62
N GLU A 500 18.31 -3.26 -25.46
CA GLU A 500 17.07 -3.93 -25.09
C GLU A 500 15.89 -3.51 -26.00
N LYS A 501 15.83 -2.25 -26.44
CA LYS A 501 14.87 -1.82 -27.46
C LYS A 501 15.00 -2.63 -28.74
N ARG A 502 16.23 -2.82 -29.24
CA ARG A 502 16.49 -3.64 -30.44
C ARG A 502 16.11 -5.11 -30.19
N ASN A 503 16.39 -5.63 -29.00
CA ASN A 503 15.97 -6.99 -28.62
C ASN A 503 14.45 -7.13 -28.67
N ILE A 504 13.70 -6.15 -28.13
CA ILE A 504 12.24 -6.13 -28.13
C ILE A 504 11.67 -6.04 -29.55
N GLU A 505 12.21 -5.17 -30.40
CA GLU A 505 11.75 -5.02 -31.79
C GLU A 505 12.03 -6.26 -32.66
N ASN A 506 13.05 -7.04 -32.28
CA ASN A 506 13.39 -8.30 -32.91
C ASN A 506 12.57 -9.48 -32.36
N LEU A 507 11.88 -9.34 -31.22
CA LEU A 507 10.94 -10.34 -30.70
C LEU A 507 9.75 -10.47 -31.67
N GLY A 508 9.77 -11.54 -32.46
CA GLY A 508 8.75 -11.83 -33.48
C GLY A 508 9.23 -11.70 -34.92
N LYS A 509 10.46 -11.21 -35.15
CA LYS A 509 11.12 -11.35 -36.46
C LYS A 509 11.92 -12.67 -36.46
N PRO A 510 11.71 -13.57 -37.44
CA PRO A 510 12.50 -14.78 -37.54
C PRO A 510 13.99 -14.44 -37.69
N SER A 511 14.77 -14.82 -36.69
CA SER A 511 16.20 -14.49 -36.59
C SER A 511 17.09 -15.34 -37.51
N THR A 512 16.57 -16.46 -38.03
CA THR A 512 17.28 -17.38 -38.91
C THR A 512 16.64 -17.45 -40.29
N ASP A 513 17.45 -17.61 -41.34
CA ASP A 513 16.96 -17.73 -42.72
C ASP A 513 16.03 -18.95 -42.90
N ARG A 514 16.21 -20.01 -42.10
CA ARG A 514 15.28 -21.15 -42.03
C ARG A 514 13.91 -20.77 -41.49
N ALA A 515 13.83 -19.94 -40.44
CA ALA A 515 12.56 -19.49 -39.90
C ALA A 515 11.85 -18.48 -40.84
N LYS A 516 12.61 -17.67 -41.58
CA LYS A 516 12.09 -16.83 -42.67
C LYS A 516 11.53 -17.68 -43.82
N MET A 517 12.25 -18.71 -44.25
CA MET A 517 11.79 -19.66 -45.28
C MET A 517 10.52 -20.40 -44.84
N PHE A 518 10.43 -20.84 -43.58
CA PHE A 518 9.26 -21.55 -43.07
C PHE A 518 8.01 -20.65 -42.99
N LEU A 519 8.15 -19.39 -42.59
CA LEU A 519 7.05 -18.41 -42.61
C LEU A 519 6.63 -18.01 -44.03
N ASN A 520 7.58 -17.95 -44.98
CA ASN A 520 7.27 -17.70 -46.38
C ASN A 520 6.55 -18.89 -47.04
N LEU A 521 6.84 -20.13 -46.63
CA LEU A 521 6.13 -21.33 -47.07
C LEU A 521 4.68 -21.38 -46.55
N ILE A 522 4.41 -20.86 -45.34
CA ILE A 522 3.05 -20.82 -44.77
C ILE A 522 2.20 -19.65 -45.31
N LYS A 523 2.85 -18.55 -45.73
CA LYS A 523 2.16 -17.38 -46.32
C LYS A 523 1.93 -17.49 -47.84
N GLY A 524 2.48 -18.53 -48.47
CA GLY A 524 2.32 -18.82 -49.88
C GLY A 524 1.41 -20.04 -50.08
N ASP A 525 0.14 -19.91 -49.70
CA ASP A 525 -1.01 -20.67 -50.21
C ASP A 525 -2.25 -19.78 -50.19
#